data_AF-A0A2C9M1R8-F1
#
_entry.id   AF-A0A2C9M1R8-F1
#
_cell.length_a   1.000
_cell.length_b   1.000
_cell.length_c   1.000
_cell.angle_alpha   90.00
_cell.angle_beta   90.00
_cell.angle_gamma   90.00
#
_symmetry.space_group_name_H-M   'P 1'
#
loop_
_entity.id
_entity.type
_entity.pdbx_description
1 polymer ?
#
loop_
_entity_poly.entity_id
_entity_poly.type
_entity_poly.pdbx_seq_one_letter_code
_entity_poly.pdbx_strand_id
1 'polypeptide(L)'
;MIESLDELSTEARDQQIASRIRAFRNLLIITQELRVTDKKDFMEKVKDKCCFPPFNFDPEIKNKTGWKMYKPPRGSYYLYDATMIYGRAVMDLMETPGADPGDAVDVINRLRCRFHESIIGDRIWIHANGQSEKNYVVKSLKLDSDGQSGNLINVGIFNKTDDDVSV
;
A
#
# COMPACT_ATOMS: atom_id res chain seq x y z
N MET A 1 12.48 -25.94 -18.36
CA MET A 1 12.80 -27.03 -17.40
C MET A 1 13.46 -26.34 -16.22
N ILE A 2 12.75 -26.17 -15.10
CA ILE A 2 13.31 -25.56 -13.88
C ILE A 2 13.73 -26.76 -13.02
N GLU A 3 15.02 -27.07 -12.99
CA GLU A 3 15.56 -28.08 -12.08
C GLU A 3 15.34 -27.63 -10.63
N SER A 4 14.88 -28.55 -9.78
CA SER A 4 14.64 -28.28 -8.36
C SER A 4 15.99 -28.03 -7.66
N LEU A 5 16.03 -27.01 -6.81
CA LEU A 5 17.24 -26.56 -6.10
C LEU A 5 17.70 -27.52 -4.99
N ASP A 6 16.96 -28.63 -4.77
CA ASP A 6 17.15 -29.54 -3.64
C ASP A 6 18.21 -30.62 -3.91
N GLU A 7 18.66 -30.81 -5.16
CA GLU A 7 19.63 -31.84 -5.55
C GLU A 7 21.07 -31.32 -5.77
N LEU A 8 21.31 -30.02 -5.56
CA LEU A 8 22.61 -29.38 -5.79
C LEU A 8 23.50 -29.39 -4.55
N SER A 9 24.82 -29.53 -4.74
CA SER A 9 25.80 -29.25 -3.67
C SER A 9 25.66 -27.79 -3.21
N THR A 10 25.95 -27.53 -1.94
CA THR A 10 25.80 -26.19 -1.33
C THR A 10 26.50 -25.11 -2.16
N GLU A 11 27.72 -25.37 -2.64
CA GLU A 11 28.49 -24.45 -3.46
C GLU A 11 27.87 -24.17 -4.84
N ALA A 12 27.31 -25.20 -5.50
CA ALA A 12 26.66 -25.05 -6.80
C ALA A 12 25.35 -24.27 -6.67
N ARG A 13 24.60 -24.49 -5.57
CA ARG A 13 23.39 -23.74 -5.25
C ARG A 13 23.70 -22.26 -5.00
N ASP A 14 24.75 -21.97 -4.25
CA ASP A 14 25.15 -20.59 -3.92
C ASP A 14 25.63 -19.83 -5.17
N GLN A 15 26.35 -20.48 -6.08
CA GLN A 15 26.70 -19.90 -7.39
C GLN A 15 25.45 -19.60 -8.23
N GLN A 16 24.47 -20.49 -8.24
CA GLN A 16 23.23 -20.28 -8.99
C GLN A 16 22.41 -19.13 -8.40
N ILE A 17 22.34 -19.01 -7.08
CA ILE A 17 21.70 -17.90 -6.38
C ILE A 17 22.40 -16.58 -6.72
N ALA A 18 23.73 -16.52 -6.61
CA ALA A 18 24.50 -15.32 -6.93
C ALA A 18 24.33 -14.89 -8.39
N SER A 19 24.27 -15.84 -9.33
CA SER A 19 23.98 -15.58 -10.75
C SER A 19 22.59 -14.97 -10.96
N ARG A 20 21.56 -15.54 -10.29
CA ARG A 20 20.19 -15.01 -10.34
C ARG A 20 20.11 -13.61 -9.76
N ILE A 21 20.75 -13.36 -8.62
CA ILE A 21 20.80 -12.04 -7.97
C ILE A 21 21.50 -11.01 -8.88
N ARG A 22 22.61 -11.38 -9.53
CA ARG A 22 23.30 -10.52 -10.50
C ARG A 22 22.42 -10.13 -11.69
N ALA A 23 21.48 -10.97 -12.11
CA ALA A 23 20.55 -10.63 -13.19
C ALA A 23 19.66 -9.41 -12.84
N PHE A 24 19.41 -9.19 -11.55
CA PHE A 24 18.60 -8.07 -11.05
C PHE A 24 19.41 -6.80 -10.74
N ARG A 25 20.72 -6.78 -10.99
CA ARG A 25 21.57 -5.61 -10.70
C ARG A 25 21.14 -4.33 -11.43
N ASN A 26 20.48 -4.48 -12.58
CA ASN A 26 19.98 -3.38 -13.41
C ASN A 26 18.46 -3.20 -13.27
N LEU A 27 17.82 -3.91 -12.34
CA LEU A 27 16.38 -3.80 -12.11
C LEU A 27 16.11 -2.61 -11.17
N LEU A 28 15.31 -1.67 -11.67
CA LEU A 28 14.68 -0.64 -10.85
C LEU A 28 13.22 -1.03 -10.61
N ILE A 29 12.79 -0.98 -9.36
CA ILE A 29 11.42 -1.28 -8.95
C ILE A 29 10.79 0.01 -8.45
N ILE A 30 9.70 0.42 -9.10
CA ILE A 30 8.89 1.54 -8.64
C ILE A 30 7.77 0.99 -7.77
N THR A 31 7.65 1.50 -6.55
CA THR A 31 6.56 1.15 -5.62
C THR A 31 6.07 2.37 -4.89
N GLN A 32 4.81 2.37 -4.48
CA GLN A 32 4.29 3.42 -3.60
C GLN A 32 5.06 3.41 -2.27
N GLU A 33 5.42 4.60 -1.77
CA GLU A 33 5.88 4.76 -0.39
C GLU A 33 4.71 4.45 0.56
N LEU A 34 5.00 3.80 1.69
CA LEU A 34 3.99 3.50 2.70
C LEU A 34 4.57 3.81 4.07
N ARG A 35 4.13 4.91 4.70
CA ARG A 35 4.58 5.31 6.04
C ARG A 35 3.66 4.69 7.11
N VAL A 36 3.92 3.44 7.45
CA VAL A 36 3.03 2.67 8.34
C VAL A 36 3.10 3.16 9.78
N THR A 37 2.18 4.03 10.19
CA THR A 37 2.03 4.43 11.60
C THR A 37 0.92 3.65 12.32
N ASP A 38 -0.26 3.42 11.72
CA ASP A 38 -1.43 2.84 12.42
C ASP A 38 -2.04 1.55 11.83
N LYS A 39 -1.32 0.83 10.95
CA LYS A 39 -1.91 -0.32 10.23
C LYS A 39 -2.27 -1.54 11.09
N LYS A 40 -1.72 -1.69 12.30
CA LYS A 40 -1.85 -2.92 13.08
C LYS A 40 -3.31 -3.16 13.52
N ASP A 41 -3.95 -2.15 14.10
CA ASP A 41 -5.33 -2.23 14.58
C ASP A 41 -6.31 -2.47 13.42
N PHE A 42 -6.14 -1.75 12.31
CA PHE A 42 -6.96 -1.97 11.12
C PHE A 42 -6.83 -3.40 10.57
N MET A 43 -5.60 -3.90 10.42
CA MET A 43 -5.38 -5.24 9.89
C MET A 43 -6.02 -6.30 10.78
N GLU A 44 -5.92 -6.16 12.10
CA GLU A 44 -6.53 -7.08 13.06
C GLU A 44 -8.06 -7.05 12.97
N LYS A 45 -8.66 -5.85 12.93
CA LYS A 45 -10.11 -5.70 12.74
C LYS A 45 -10.62 -6.29 11.43
N VAL A 46 -9.90 -6.08 10.32
CA VAL A 46 -10.24 -6.67 9.02
C VAL A 46 -10.16 -8.20 9.07
N LYS A 47 -9.07 -8.74 9.64
CA LYS A 47 -8.88 -10.18 9.82
C LYS A 47 -10.00 -10.81 10.61
N ASP A 48 -10.35 -10.20 11.75
CA ASP A 48 -11.41 -10.71 12.60
C ASP A 48 -12.78 -10.61 11.90
N LYS A 49 -13.06 -9.52 11.17
CA LYS A 49 -14.29 -9.40 10.37
C LYS A 49 -14.39 -10.43 9.24
N CYS A 50 -13.28 -10.79 8.61
CA CYS A 50 -13.29 -11.80 7.55
C CYS A 50 -13.72 -13.19 8.04
N CYS A 51 -13.65 -13.49 9.35
CA CYS A 51 -14.14 -14.74 9.92
C CYS A 51 -15.67 -14.83 9.96
N PHE A 52 -16.38 -13.73 9.74
CA PHE A 52 -17.84 -13.68 9.77
C PHE A 52 -18.41 -13.60 8.34
N PRO A 53 -19.72 -13.83 8.16
CA PRO A 53 -20.38 -13.62 6.87
C PRO A 53 -20.14 -12.18 6.34
N PRO A 54 -19.99 -12.01 5.01
CA PRO A 54 -20.15 -13.01 3.96
C PRO A 54 -18.89 -13.85 3.65
N PHE A 55 -17.74 -13.53 4.25
CA PHE A 55 -16.45 -14.11 3.85
C PHE A 55 -16.16 -15.46 4.52
N ASN A 56 -16.56 -15.64 5.79
CA ASN A 56 -16.46 -16.91 6.53
C ASN A 56 -15.07 -17.55 6.50
N PHE A 57 -13.99 -16.76 6.68
CA PHE A 57 -12.64 -17.31 6.77
C PHE A 57 -12.52 -18.25 7.97
N ASP A 58 -11.81 -19.36 7.77
CA ASP A 58 -11.61 -20.36 8.81
C ASP A 58 -10.85 -19.75 10.02
N PRO A 59 -11.47 -19.71 11.21
CA PRO A 59 -10.83 -19.23 12.43
C PRO A 59 -9.55 -20.01 12.77
N GLU A 60 -9.41 -21.25 12.33
CA GLU A 60 -8.19 -22.03 12.55
C GLU A 60 -6.96 -21.44 11.84
N ILE A 61 -7.14 -20.64 10.77
CA ILE A 61 -6.05 -19.92 10.11
C ILE A 61 -5.41 -18.92 11.10
N LYS A 62 -6.23 -18.24 11.92
CA LYS A 62 -5.75 -17.38 13.01
C LYS A 62 -4.93 -18.19 14.02
N ASN A 63 -5.46 -19.32 14.46
CA ASN A 63 -4.86 -20.14 15.51
C ASN A 63 -3.53 -20.79 15.08
N LYS A 64 -3.44 -21.30 13.84
CA LYS A 64 -2.26 -22.01 13.33
C LYS A 64 -1.16 -21.08 12.85
N THR A 65 -1.52 -19.94 12.24
CA THR A 65 -0.54 -19.05 11.58
C THR A 65 -0.34 -17.71 12.28
N GLY A 66 -1.16 -17.38 13.29
CA GLY A 66 -1.20 -16.05 13.89
C GLY A 66 -1.50 -14.94 12.86
N TRP A 67 -2.23 -15.29 11.79
CA TRP A 67 -2.43 -14.46 10.61
C TRP A 67 -1.16 -13.95 9.92
N LYS A 68 0.01 -14.56 10.16
CA LYS A 68 1.28 -14.12 9.55
C LYS A 68 1.24 -14.19 8.01
N MET A 69 0.45 -15.12 7.47
CA MET A 69 0.28 -15.32 6.03
C MET A 69 -0.73 -14.37 5.38
N TYR A 70 -1.72 -13.87 6.13
CA TYR A 70 -2.73 -12.98 5.58
C TYR A 70 -2.35 -11.52 5.80
N LYS A 71 -2.13 -10.81 4.69
CA LYS A 71 -2.01 -9.35 4.66
C LYS A 71 -3.14 -8.81 3.80
N PRO A 72 -4.02 -7.94 4.34
CA PRO A 72 -5.04 -7.31 3.52
C PRO A 72 -4.43 -6.68 2.27
N PRO A 73 -5.01 -6.86 1.07
CA PRO A 73 -4.51 -6.27 -0.15
C PRO A 73 -4.39 -4.75 -0.02
N ARG A 74 -3.44 -4.12 -0.72
CA ARG A 74 -3.27 -2.64 -0.66
C ARG A 74 -4.57 -1.88 -0.98
N GLY A 75 -5.39 -2.41 -1.87
CA GLY A 75 -6.70 -1.85 -2.21
C GLY A 75 -7.65 -1.72 -1.01
N SER A 76 -7.54 -2.58 0.00
CA SER A 76 -8.40 -2.52 1.20
C SER A 76 -8.22 -1.23 2.00
N TYR A 77 -6.99 -0.73 2.09
CA TYR A 77 -6.71 0.54 2.76
C TYR A 77 -7.31 1.72 1.99
N TYR A 78 -7.19 1.73 0.65
CA TYR A 78 -7.77 2.79 -0.17
C TYR A 78 -9.30 2.77 -0.12
N LEU A 79 -9.92 1.58 -0.06
CA LEU A 79 -11.37 1.46 0.07
C LEU A 79 -11.86 1.96 1.44
N TYR A 80 -11.11 1.66 2.50
CA TYR A 80 -11.37 2.22 3.83
C TYR A 80 -11.29 3.75 3.79
N ASP A 81 -10.21 4.31 3.26
CA ASP A 81 -10.05 5.75 3.13
C ASP A 81 -11.19 6.38 2.32
N ALA A 82 -11.54 5.81 1.16
CA ALA A 82 -12.65 6.31 0.33
C ALA A 82 -13.97 6.36 1.11
N THR A 83 -14.25 5.32 1.89
CA THR A 83 -15.46 5.25 2.73
C THR A 83 -15.44 6.32 3.82
N MET A 84 -14.29 6.49 4.48
CA MET A 84 -14.13 7.46 5.56
C MET A 84 -14.24 8.91 5.06
N ILE A 85 -13.61 9.22 3.93
CA ILE A 85 -13.69 10.57 3.34
C ILE A 85 -15.13 10.86 2.90
N TYR A 86 -15.79 9.89 2.25
CA TYR A 86 -17.20 10.02 1.88
C TYR A 86 -18.10 10.29 3.10
N GLY A 87 -17.96 9.47 4.15
CA GLY A 87 -18.74 9.64 5.38
C GLY A 87 -18.53 11.01 6.02
N ARG A 88 -17.28 11.50 6.07
CA ARG A 88 -16.98 12.86 6.55
C ARG A 88 -17.63 13.94 5.69
N ALA A 89 -17.55 13.83 4.36
CA ALA A 89 -18.19 14.80 3.47
C ALA A 89 -19.71 14.88 3.68
N VAL A 90 -20.37 13.73 3.82
CA VAL A 90 -21.81 13.66 4.10
C VAL A 90 -22.14 14.27 5.46
N MET A 91 -21.39 13.94 6.52
CA MET A 91 -21.60 14.54 7.84
C MET A 91 -21.40 16.06 7.81
N ASP A 92 -20.34 16.55 7.17
CA ASP A 92 -20.09 17.98 7.04
C ASP A 92 -21.25 18.68 6.28
N LEU A 93 -21.89 18.01 5.31
CA LEU A 93 -23.04 18.54 4.59
C LEU A 93 -24.30 18.57 5.45
N MET A 94 -24.55 17.52 6.24
CA MET A 94 -25.66 17.48 7.19
C MET A 94 -25.59 18.61 8.23
N GLU A 95 -24.38 19.04 8.58
CA GLU A 95 -24.13 20.15 9.50
C GLU A 95 -24.13 21.53 8.82
N THR A 96 -24.13 21.59 7.48
CA THR A 96 -24.13 22.85 6.73
C THR A 96 -25.57 23.31 6.46
N PRO A 97 -26.02 24.47 6.97
CA PRO A 97 -27.37 24.97 6.68
C PRO A 97 -27.60 25.17 5.17
N GLY A 98 -28.69 24.58 4.67
CA GLY A 98 -29.09 24.71 3.26
C GLY A 98 -28.35 23.79 2.28
N ALA A 99 -27.48 22.90 2.76
CA ALA A 99 -26.86 21.86 1.93
C ALA A 99 -27.73 20.60 1.87
N ASP A 100 -27.61 19.83 0.78
CA ASP A 100 -28.26 18.53 0.64
C ASP A 100 -27.23 17.38 0.64
N PRO A 101 -27.14 16.57 1.70
CA PRO A 101 -26.26 15.40 1.71
C PRO A 101 -26.70 14.29 0.72
N GLY A 102 -27.91 14.37 0.19
CA GLY A 102 -28.42 13.51 -0.88
C GLY A 102 -28.02 13.95 -2.29
N ASP A 103 -27.56 15.20 -2.45
CA ASP A 103 -27.05 15.69 -3.74
C ASP A 103 -25.60 15.23 -3.94
N ALA A 104 -25.41 14.36 -4.94
CA ALA A 104 -24.09 13.84 -5.29
C ALA A 104 -23.11 14.95 -5.73
N VAL A 105 -23.60 16.05 -6.31
CA VAL A 105 -22.76 17.18 -6.72
C VAL A 105 -22.18 17.87 -5.49
N ASP A 106 -23.00 18.12 -4.48
CA ASP A 106 -22.57 18.72 -3.21
C ASP A 106 -21.56 17.83 -2.48
N VAL A 107 -21.82 16.52 -2.44
CA VAL A 107 -20.88 15.55 -1.85
C VAL A 107 -19.54 15.57 -2.59
N ILE A 108 -19.53 15.48 -3.92
CA ILE A 108 -18.28 15.49 -4.70
C ILE A 108 -17.53 16.82 -4.56
N ASN A 109 -18.23 17.94 -4.54
CA ASN A 109 -17.63 19.25 -4.32
C ASN A 109 -17.03 19.36 -2.91
N ARG A 110 -17.66 18.74 -1.91
CA ARG A 110 -17.13 18.68 -0.54
C ARG A 110 -15.87 17.81 -0.42
N LEU A 111 -15.70 16.82 -1.29
CA LEU A 111 -14.54 15.91 -1.31
C LEU A 111 -13.29 16.53 -1.96
N ARG A 112 -13.46 17.36 -2.99
CA ARG A 112 -12.37 17.92 -3.80
C ARG A 112 -11.60 19.03 -3.09
N CYS A 113 -10.40 19.31 -3.57
CA CYS A 113 -9.50 20.38 -3.12
C CYS A 113 -9.24 20.32 -1.60
N ARG A 114 -9.01 19.12 -1.07
CA ARG A 114 -8.82 18.88 0.36
C ARG A 114 -7.76 17.83 0.62
N PHE A 115 -7.17 17.92 1.80
CA PHE A 115 -6.30 16.87 2.32
C PHE A 115 -7.11 15.83 3.10
N HIS A 116 -6.72 14.56 2.94
CA HIS A 116 -7.16 13.45 3.76
C HIS A 116 -5.95 12.76 4.39
N GLU A 117 -6.07 12.44 5.67
CA GLU A 117 -5.10 11.59 6.37
C GLU A 117 -5.46 10.13 6.16
N SER A 118 -4.68 9.45 5.32
CA SER A 118 -4.89 8.04 5.01
C SER A 118 -4.52 7.17 6.20
N ILE A 119 -5.26 6.08 6.37
CA ILE A 119 -4.92 5.03 7.33
C ILE A 119 -3.54 4.41 7.11
N ILE A 120 -2.96 4.58 5.90
CA ILE A 120 -1.60 4.12 5.63
C ILE A 120 -0.51 5.08 6.10
N GLY A 121 -0.90 6.21 6.72
CA GLY A 121 -0.03 7.25 7.28
C GLY A 121 0.34 8.38 6.32
N ASP A 122 -0.16 8.33 5.08
CA ASP A 122 0.12 9.35 4.07
C ASP A 122 -0.96 10.44 4.08
N ARG A 123 -0.57 11.71 3.91
CA ARG A 123 -1.50 12.81 3.68
C ARG A 123 -1.76 12.94 2.19
N ILE A 124 -2.98 12.61 1.76
CA ILE A 124 -3.40 12.59 0.36
C ILE A 124 -4.12 13.90 0.04
N TRP A 125 -3.73 14.57 -1.03
CA TRP A 125 -4.50 15.70 -1.59
C TRP A 125 -5.43 15.19 -2.68
N ILE A 126 -6.71 15.56 -2.59
CA ILE A 126 -7.71 15.30 -3.63
C ILE A 126 -7.83 16.57 -4.46
N HIS A 127 -7.47 16.48 -5.74
CA HIS A 127 -7.45 17.61 -6.65
C HIS A 127 -8.86 18.04 -7.10
N ALA A 128 -8.95 19.20 -7.75
CA ALA A 128 -10.20 19.74 -8.29
C ALA A 128 -10.88 18.78 -9.27
N ASN A 129 -10.12 18.00 -10.02
CA ASN A 129 -10.64 16.98 -10.93
C ASN A 129 -11.06 15.67 -10.21
N GLY A 130 -10.89 15.58 -8.89
CA GLY A 130 -11.19 14.40 -8.08
C GLY A 130 -10.10 13.32 -8.08
N GLN A 131 -8.98 13.53 -8.75
CA GLN A 131 -7.85 12.61 -8.71
C GLN A 131 -7.02 12.81 -7.44
N SER A 132 -6.35 11.74 -7.02
CA SER A 132 -5.38 11.79 -5.90
C SER A 132 -4.02 11.36 -6.39
N GLU A 133 -2.99 12.02 -5.87
CA GLU A 133 -1.59 11.69 -6.13
C GLU A 133 -0.99 10.93 -4.96
N LYS A 134 0.08 10.19 -5.25
CA LYS A 134 0.78 9.34 -4.29
C LYS A 134 2.28 9.51 -4.45
N ASN A 135 2.99 9.33 -3.35
CA ASN A 135 4.46 9.31 -3.38
C ASN A 135 4.94 7.93 -3.82
N TYR A 136 5.95 7.91 -4.68
CA TYR A 136 6.58 6.70 -5.18
C TYR A 136 8.05 6.67 -4.80
N VAL A 137 8.57 5.49 -4.52
CA VAL A 137 9.99 5.26 -4.31
C VAL A 137 10.52 4.34 -5.40
N VAL A 138 11.72 4.66 -5.86
CA VAL A 138 12.51 3.78 -6.73
C VAL A 138 13.40 2.95 -5.85
N LYS A 139 13.35 1.64 -6.02
CA LYS A 139 14.21 0.69 -5.34
C LYS A 139 15.18 0.04 -6.30
N SER A 140 16.41 -0.14 -5.86
CA SER A 140 17.43 -0.91 -6.57
C SER A 140 17.99 -1.98 -5.64
N LEU A 141 18.50 -3.06 -6.25
CA LEU A 141 19.25 -4.07 -5.53
C LEU A 141 20.61 -3.51 -5.13
N LYS A 142 20.92 -3.54 -3.83
CA LYS A 142 22.27 -3.37 -3.28
C LYS A 142 22.76 -4.73 -2.82
N LEU A 143 23.85 -5.20 -3.40
CA LEU A 143 24.51 -6.43 -2.98
C LEU A 143 25.24 -6.21 -1.65
N ASP A 144 25.22 -7.23 -0.82
CA ASP A 144 26.06 -7.27 0.37
C ASP A 144 27.52 -7.59 -0.04
N SER A 145 28.46 -7.40 0.90
CA SER A 145 29.90 -7.50 0.63
C SER A 145 30.33 -8.86 0.07
N ASP A 146 29.56 -9.91 0.36
CA ASP A 146 29.77 -11.28 -0.11
C ASP A 146 29.30 -11.53 -1.55
N GLY A 147 28.48 -10.63 -2.13
CA GLY A 147 27.88 -10.77 -3.45
C GLY A 147 26.92 -11.95 -3.60
N GLN A 148 26.59 -12.64 -2.50
CA GLN A 148 25.69 -13.80 -2.45
C GLN A 148 24.30 -13.42 -1.96
N SER A 149 24.18 -12.27 -1.31
CA SER A 149 22.92 -11.71 -0.85
C SER A 149 22.80 -10.24 -1.23
N GLY A 150 21.57 -9.71 -1.18
CA GLY A 150 21.33 -8.32 -1.51
C GLY A 150 19.96 -7.86 -1.07
N ASN A 151 19.88 -6.57 -0.76
CA ASN A 151 18.70 -5.92 -0.24
C ASN A 151 18.19 -4.86 -1.21
N LEU A 152 16.86 -4.73 -1.32
CA LEU A 152 16.25 -3.63 -2.06
C LEU A 152 16.32 -2.37 -1.21
N ILE A 153 17.09 -1.39 -1.67
CA ILE A 153 17.23 -0.08 -1.02
C ILE A 153 16.50 0.99 -1.83
N ASN A 154 16.02 2.03 -1.14
CA ASN A 154 15.49 3.21 -1.82
C ASN A 154 16.66 3.97 -2.47
N VAL A 155 16.57 4.23 -3.77
CA VAL A 155 17.57 4.99 -4.55
C VAL A 155 17.00 6.28 -5.13
N GLY A 156 15.70 6.49 -5.04
CA GLY A 156 15.03 7.71 -5.46
C GLY A 156 13.63 7.81 -4.87
N ILE A 157 13.12 9.03 -4.79
CA ILE A 157 11.77 9.32 -4.30
C ILE A 157 11.14 10.32 -5.28
N PHE A 158 9.92 10.02 -5.70
CA PHE A 158 9.03 10.95 -6.41
C PHE A 158 7.99 11.42 -5.40
N ASN A 159 8.27 12.57 -4.80
CA ASN A 159 7.33 13.24 -3.92
C ASN A 159 6.53 14.27 -4.72
N LYS A 160 5.28 14.45 -4.32
CA LYS A 160 4.38 15.48 -4.84
C LYS A 160 4.92 16.91 -4.73
N THR A 161 5.97 17.18 -3.95
CA THR A 161 6.49 18.54 -3.71
C THR A 161 7.26 19.16 -4.86
N ASP A 162 7.53 18.45 -5.96
CA ASP A 162 8.47 18.94 -6.98
C ASP A 162 7.83 19.61 -8.21
N ASP A 163 6.50 19.71 -8.33
CA ASP A 163 5.84 20.29 -9.52
C ASP A 163 4.86 21.47 -9.25
N ASP A 164 4.88 22.08 -8.05
CA ASP A 164 4.17 23.36 -7.82
C ASP A 164 5.06 24.57 -8.14
N VAL A 165 5.50 24.69 -9.41
CA VAL A 165 5.72 25.99 -10.06
C VAL A 165 5.39 25.88 -11.54
N SER A 166 4.12 26.12 -11.92
CA SER A 166 3.77 27.08 -12.97
C SER A 166 2.26 27.17 -13.26
N VAL A 167 1.74 28.36 -12.90
CA VAL A 167 0.57 29.10 -13.44
C VAL A 167 -0.83 28.60 -13.10
#